data_AF-A0A7C7EIM9-F1
#
_entry.id   AF-A0A7C7EIM9-F1
#
_cell.length_a   1.000
_cell.length_b   1.000
_cell.length_c   1.000
_cell.angle_alpha   90.00
_cell.angle_beta   90.00
_cell.angle_gamma   90.00
#
_symmetry.space_group_name_H-M   'P 1'
#
loop_
_entity.id
_entity.type
_entity.pdbx_description
1 polymer ?
#
loop_
_entity_poly.entity_id
_entity_poly.type
_entity_poly.pdbx_seq_one_letter_code
_entity_poly.pdbx_strand_id
1 'polypeptide(L)'
;GQKYWRCSSFRGKRGAEIEGCTFTPSPRYTKPVTDRHSRYRAKHRKLPQERQMLCTDIRIPAGEPERAFIKAWNRLVDNKEIYLPEWQRAINGSDVLKAYRAGEMIRLIEETGHIEMMAYELMLKTLDYLEIGADYEVKVIFLDGTKV
;
A
#
# COMPACT_ATOMS: atom_id res chain seq x y z
N GLY A 1 -20.68 1.76 6.69
CA GLY A 1 -19.68 2.60 5.98
C GLY A 1 -18.53 1.73 5.53
N GLN A 2 -17.88 2.04 4.41
CA GLN A 2 -16.69 1.30 3.97
C GLN A 2 -15.52 1.52 4.95
N LYS A 3 -14.86 0.44 5.38
CA LYS A 3 -13.65 0.48 6.22
C LYS A 3 -12.44 0.81 5.33
N TYR A 4 -11.58 1.70 5.80
CA TYR A 4 -10.36 2.09 5.08
C TYR A 4 -9.27 2.49 6.08
N TRP A 5 -8.02 2.45 5.63
CA TRP A 5 -6.85 2.98 6.32
C TRP A 5 -6.60 4.44 5.93
N ARG A 6 -6.04 5.21 6.86
CA ARG A 6 -5.60 6.60 6.64
C ARG A 6 -4.30 6.89 7.35
N CYS A 7 -3.60 7.88 6.81
CA CYS A 7 -2.43 8.50 7.42
C CYS A 7 -2.70 8.90 8.90
N SER A 8 -1.82 8.48 9.80
CA SER A 8 -1.93 8.70 11.26
C SER A 8 -1.64 10.14 11.69
N SER A 9 -0.97 10.93 10.84
CA SER A 9 -0.68 12.36 11.04
C SER A 9 -1.93 13.25 11.21
N PHE A 10 -3.13 12.68 11.00
CA PHE A 10 -4.40 13.33 11.29
C PHE A 10 -4.56 13.77 12.76
N ARG A 11 -3.82 13.19 13.71
CA ARG A 11 -3.78 13.60 15.13
C ARG A 11 -3.00 14.92 15.33
N GLY A 12 -3.43 16.02 14.70
CA GLY A 12 -2.71 17.30 14.83
C GLY A 12 -3.20 18.51 14.01
N LYS A 13 -4.22 18.33 13.15
CA LYS A 13 -4.88 19.38 12.32
C LYS A 13 -4.23 19.75 10.97
N ARG A 14 -3.36 18.94 10.37
CA ARG A 14 -3.15 18.89 8.91
C ARG A 14 -2.30 17.65 8.60
N GLY A 15 -2.69 16.85 7.60
CA GLY A 15 -1.84 15.76 7.11
C GLY A 15 -0.56 16.32 6.51
N ALA A 16 0.48 15.49 6.37
CA ALA A 16 1.71 15.88 5.67
C ALA A 16 1.39 16.19 4.20
N GLU A 17 2.00 17.24 3.65
CA GLU A 17 1.90 17.59 2.24
C GLU A 17 2.70 16.59 1.39
N ILE A 18 2.13 16.16 0.27
CA ILE A 18 2.83 15.33 -0.71
C ILE A 18 3.36 16.24 -1.81
N GLU A 19 4.66 16.53 -1.76
CA GLU A 19 5.31 17.46 -2.69
C GLU A 19 5.00 17.14 -4.16
N GLY A 20 4.66 18.16 -4.94
CA GLY A 20 4.38 18.02 -6.37
C GLY A 20 3.02 17.39 -6.73
N CYS A 21 2.22 16.96 -5.76
CA CYS A 21 0.90 16.38 -6.00
C CYS A 21 -0.24 17.32 -5.61
N THR A 22 -1.23 17.44 -6.50
CA THR A 22 -2.47 18.17 -6.24
C THR A 22 -3.64 17.21 -6.06
N PHE A 23 -4.65 17.62 -5.31
CA PHE A 23 -5.84 16.84 -5.04
C PHE A 23 -7.09 17.71 -5.11
N THR A 24 -8.08 17.23 -5.87
CA THR A 24 -9.42 17.82 -5.91
C THR A 24 -10.39 16.92 -5.15
N PRO A 25 -10.88 17.33 -3.96
CA PRO A 25 -11.82 16.52 -3.19
C PRO A 25 -13.10 16.23 -3.97
N SER A 26 -13.70 15.06 -3.76
CA SER A 26 -15.03 14.79 -4.31
C SER A 26 -16.07 15.76 -3.73
N PRO A 27 -17.03 16.23 -4.54
CA PRO A 27 -18.12 17.07 -4.04
C PRO A 27 -18.89 16.37 -2.92
N ARG A 28 -19.24 17.10 -1.86
CA ARG A 28 -20.04 16.54 -0.73
C ARG A 28 -21.44 16.07 -1.16
N TYR A 29 -21.97 16.55 -2.28
CA TYR A 29 -23.28 16.18 -2.80
C TYR A 29 -23.15 15.52 -4.17
N THR A 30 -23.40 14.22 -4.20
CA THR A 30 -23.34 13.34 -5.39
C THR A 30 -24.69 12.70 -5.71
N LYS A 31 -25.80 13.17 -5.10
CA LYS A 31 -27.12 12.64 -5.44
C LYS A 31 -27.43 12.94 -6.91
N PRO A 32 -28.07 11.99 -7.62
CA PRO A 32 -28.46 12.19 -9.00
C PRO A 32 -29.41 13.39 -9.11
N VAL A 33 -29.24 14.16 -10.19
CA VAL A 33 -30.01 15.36 -10.47
C VAL A 33 -31.31 14.94 -11.15
N THR A 34 -32.37 14.74 -10.36
CA THR A 34 -33.66 14.22 -10.85
C THR A 34 -34.72 15.32 -10.90
N ASP A 35 -34.87 16.08 -9.82
CA ASP A 35 -35.90 17.11 -9.68
C ASP A 35 -35.38 18.55 -9.92
N ARG A 36 -36.30 19.51 -10.01
CA ARG A 36 -36.00 20.94 -10.24
C ARG A 36 -35.09 21.55 -9.14
N HIS A 37 -35.29 21.15 -7.89
CA HIS A 37 -34.53 21.65 -6.76
C HIS A 37 -33.10 21.09 -6.75
N SER A 38 -32.91 19.83 -7.15
CA SER A 38 -31.59 19.22 -7.34
C SER A 38 -30.79 19.91 -8.45
N ARG A 39 -31.45 20.34 -9.56
CA ARG A 39 -30.82 21.13 -10.63
C ARG A 39 -30.38 22.50 -10.16
N TYR A 40 -31.23 23.21 -9.42
CA TYR A 40 -30.89 24.49 -8.81
C TYR A 40 -29.65 24.34 -7.90
N ARG A 41 -29.66 23.36 -7.00
CA ARG A 41 -28.52 23.09 -6.11
C ARG A 41 -27.25 22.73 -6.88
N ALA A 42 -27.35 21.94 -7.94
CA ALA A 42 -26.20 21.57 -8.77
C ALA A 42 -25.58 22.78 -9.50
N LYS A 43 -26.41 23.75 -9.94
CA LYS A 43 -25.94 24.99 -10.59
C LYS A 43 -25.29 25.97 -9.62
N HIS A 44 -25.81 26.07 -8.41
CA HIS A 44 -25.36 27.05 -7.41
C HIS A 44 -24.38 26.49 -6.37
N ARG A 45 -24.01 25.20 -6.44
CA ARG A 45 -23.02 24.63 -5.53
C ARG A 45 -21.62 25.16 -5.85
N LYS A 46 -20.84 25.41 -4.79
CA LYS A 46 -19.40 25.58 -4.92
C LYS A 46 -18.76 24.22 -5.16
N LEU A 47 -18.09 24.07 -6.29
CA LEU A 47 -17.29 22.88 -6.56
C LEU A 47 -16.00 22.95 -5.72
N PRO A 48 -15.52 21.81 -5.20
CA PRO A 48 -14.20 21.75 -4.59
C PRO A 48 -13.15 22.24 -5.58
N GLN A 49 -12.24 23.08 -5.10
CA GLN A 49 -11.08 23.52 -5.88
C GLN A 49 -9.92 22.56 -5.67
N GLU A 50 -9.05 22.51 -6.67
CA GLU A 50 -7.77 21.85 -6.58
C GLU A 50 -6.91 22.51 -5.49
N ARG A 51 -6.21 21.69 -4.70
CA ARG A 51 -5.29 22.14 -3.66
C ARG A 51 -4.11 21.19 -3.52
N GLN A 52 -3.09 21.61 -2.77
CA GLN A 52 -1.99 20.75 -2.35
C GLN A 52 -2.53 19.46 -1.71
N MET A 53 -2.04 18.31 -2.19
CA MET A 53 -2.44 16.99 -1.69
C MET A 53 -1.84 16.74 -0.31
N LEU A 54 -2.65 16.17 0.56
CA LEU A 54 -2.21 15.73 1.89
C LEU A 54 -2.24 14.21 1.98
N CYS A 55 -1.39 13.61 2.81
CA CYS A 55 -1.41 12.15 3.03
C CYS A 55 -2.76 11.63 3.54
N THR A 56 -3.60 12.48 4.15
CA THR A 56 -4.95 12.14 4.62
C THR A 56 -6.01 12.04 3.52
N ASP A 57 -5.68 12.55 2.33
CA ASP A 57 -6.51 12.43 1.13
C ASP A 57 -6.41 11.02 0.54
N ILE A 58 -5.28 10.34 0.75
CA ILE A 58 -5.10 8.93 0.43
C ILE A 58 -5.98 8.07 1.35
N ARG A 59 -6.81 7.22 0.75
CA ARG A 59 -7.66 6.26 1.46
C ARG A 59 -7.44 4.89 0.86
N ILE A 60 -7.03 3.96 1.69
CA ILE A 60 -6.73 2.60 1.25
C ILE A 60 -7.85 1.70 1.74
N PRO A 61 -8.55 0.97 0.86
CA PRO A 61 -9.57 0.01 1.29
C PRO A 61 -9.01 -0.94 2.34
N ALA A 62 -9.80 -1.30 3.35
CA ALA A 62 -9.28 -2.05 4.50
C ALA A 62 -8.59 -3.38 4.13
N GLY A 63 -9.05 -4.06 3.08
CA GLY A 63 -8.47 -5.32 2.60
C GLY A 63 -7.39 -5.17 1.52
N GLU A 64 -7.05 -3.95 1.10
CA GLU A 64 -6.02 -3.74 0.07
C GLU A 64 -4.61 -4.13 0.57
N PRO A 65 -4.18 -3.81 1.81
CA PRO A 65 -2.87 -4.22 2.29
C PRO A 65 -2.67 -5.75 2.30
N GLU A 66 -3.71 -6.49 2.69
CA GLU A 66 -3.69 -7.95 2.71
C GLU A 66 -3.57 -8.52 1.29
N ARG A 67 -4.35 -7.99 0.34
CA ARG A 67 -4.27 -8.38 -1.07
C ARG A 67 -2.93 -8.03 -1.69
N ALA A 68 -2.36 -6.88 -1.34
CA ALA A 68 -1.06 -6.46 -1.82
C ALA A 68 0.03 -7.42 -1.34
N PHE A 69 0.01 -7.80 -0.05
CA PHE A 69 0.94 -8.79 0.49
C PHE A 69 0.81 -10.15 -0.21
N ILE A 70 -0.41 -10.68 -0.37
CA ILE A 70 -0.63 -11.97 -1.06
C ILE A 70 -0.08 -11.94 -2.49
N LYS A 71 -0.37 -10.87 -3.24
CA LYS A 71 0.14 -10.70 -4.62
C LYS A 71 1.66 -10.60 -4.64
N ALA A 72 2.25 -9.82 -3.74
CA ALA A 72 3.69 -9.65 -3.67
C ALA A 72 4.40 -10.96 -3.33
N TRP A 73 3.89 -11.70 -2.33
CA TRP A 73 4.40 -13.01 -1.96
C TRP A 73 4.32 -14.00 -3.12
N ASN A 74 3.17 -14.13 -3.77
CA ASN A 74 3.00 -15.05 -4.89
C ASN A 74 3.93 -14.67 -6.06
N ARG A 75 4.16 -13.37 -6.29
CA ARG A 75 5.12 -12.89 -7.28
C ARG A 75 6.57 -13.25 -6.92
N LEU A 76 6.94 -13.28 -5.63
CA LEU A 76 8.24 -13.80 -5.20
C LEU A 76 8.38 -15.30 -5.49
N VAL A 77 7.34 -16.07 -5.20
CA VAL A 77 7.30 -17.52 -5.45
C VAL A 77 7.44 -17.81 -6.94
N ASP A 78 6.68 -17.11 -7.79
CA ASP A 78 6.71 -17.24 -9.25
C ASP A 78 8.09 -16.90 -9.83
N ASN A 79 8.74 -15.87 -9.29
CA ASN A 79 9.97 -15.28 -9.83
C ASN A 79 11.19 -15.55 -8.95
N LYS A 80 11.18 -16.62 -8.14
CA LYS A 80 12.24 -16.90 -7.16
C LYS A 80 13.65 -16.92 -7.77
N GLU A 81 13.77 -17.40 -9.01
CA GLU A 81 15.04 -17.47 -9.74
C GLU A 81 15.66 -16.10 -10.02
N ILE A 82 14.83 -15.05 -10.09
CA ILE A 82 15.31 -13.66 -10.27
C ILE A 82 15.96 -13.14 -8.99
N TYR A 83 15.42 -13.52 -7.82
CA TYR A 83 15.85 -13.02 -6.51
C TYR A 83 16.95 -13.87 -5.85
N LEU A 84 17.02 -15.16 -6.19
CA LEU A 84 18.00 -16.11 -5.64
C LEU A 84 19.47 -15.61 -5.68
N PRO A 85 19.98 -15.04 -6.79
CA PRO A 85 21.35 -14.52 -6.82
C PRO A 85 21.61 -13.36 -5.85
N GLU A 86 20.59 -12.56 -5.55
CA GLU A 86 20.69 -11.49 -4.55
C GLU A 86 20.70 -12.06 -3.14
N TRP A 87 19.79 -12.99 -2.83
CA TRP A 87 19.75 -13.67 -1.53
C TRP A 87 21.02 -14.45 -1.23
N GLN A 88 21.56 -15.19 -2.20
CA GLN A 88 22.84 -15.91 -2.04
C GLN A 88 24.02 -14.96 -1.78
N ARG A 89 24.02 -13.77 -2.40
CA ARG A 89 25.02 -12.73 -2.10
C ARG A 89 24.83 -12.17 -0.70
N ALA A 90 23.60 -11.95 -0.25
CA ALA A 90 23.30 -11.48 1.10
C ALA A 90 23.73 -12.50 2.16
N ILE A 91 23.51 -13.80 1.93
CA ILE A 91 23.92 -14.90 2.82
C ILE A 91 25.45 -14.94 2.99
N ASN A 92 26.21 -14.73 1.91
CA ASN A 92 27.67 -14.71 1.94
C ASN A 92 28.26 -13.34 2.34
N GLY A 93 27.41 -12.36 2.65
CA GLY A 93 27.81 -11.02 3.00
C GLY A 93 28.29 -10.88 4.45
N SER A 94 28.78 -9.69 4.81
CA SER A 94 29.21 -9.37 6.18
C SER A 94 28.05 -9.01 7.13
N ASP A 95 26.88 -8.65 6.59
CA ASP A 95 25.71 -8.29 7.38
C ASP A 95 24.95 -9.54 7.84
N VAL A 96 25.20 -9.93 9.09
CA VAL A 96 24.65 -11.15 9.71
C VAL A 96 23.11 -11.15 9.71
N LEU A 97 22.47 -9.99 9.92
CA LEU A 97 21.02 -9.91 9.97
C LEU A 97 20.42 -10.09 8.57
N LYS A 98 21.01 -9.46 7.55
CA LYS A 98 20.59 -9.67 6.16
C LYS A 98 20.84 -11.09 5.69
N ALA A 99 21.97 -11.69 6.06
CA ALA A 99 22.26 -13.09 5.76
C ALA A 99 21.19 -14.03 6.33
N TYR A 100 20.82 -13.84 7.61
CA TYR A 100 19.75 -14.60 8.25
C TYR A 100 18.41 -14.42 7.55
N ARG A 101 18.01 -13.17 7.26
CA ARG A 101 16.72 -12.86 6.62
C ARG A 101 16.61 -13.41 5.20
N ALA A 102 17.68 -13.33 4.41
CA ALA A 102 17.73 -13.91 3.07
C ALA A 102 17.63 -15.44 3.11
N GLY A 103 18.31 -16.10 4.07
CA GLY A 103 18.19 -17.54 4.28
C GLY A 103 16.77 -17.97 4.70
N GLU A 104 16.16 -17.23 5.63
CA GLU A 104 14.77 -17.46 6.03
C GLU A 104 13.80 -17.22 4.87
N MET A 105 14.03 -16.21 4.02
CA MET A 105 13.19 -15.95 2.85
C MET A 105 13.18 -17.14 1.89
N ILE A 106 14.36 -17.69 1.56
CA ILE A 106 14.47 -18.89 0.71
C ILE A 106 13.70 -20.06 1.35
N ARG A 107 13.94 -20.33 2.64
CA ARG A 107 13.26 -21.43 3.35
C ARG A 107 11.75 -21.27 3.32
N LEU A 108 11.24 -20.07 3.63
CA LEU A 108 9.81 -19.80 3.69
C LEU A 108 9.13 -19.90 2.33
N ILE A 109 9.79 -19.47 1.26
CA ILE A 109 9.28 -19.61 -0.11
C ILE A 109 9.16 -21.09 -0.50
N GLU A 110 10.16 -21.91 -0.17
CA GLU A 110 10.15 -23.35 -0.45
C GLU A 110 9.13 -24.12 0.38
N GLU A 111 8.98 -23.78 1.67
CA GLU A 111 8.05 -24.44 2.60
C GLU A 111 6.59 -24.01 2.36
N THR A 112 6.35 -22.72 2.10
CA THR A 112 4.98 -22.17 2.03
C THR A 112 4.41 -22.19 0.63
N GLY A 113 5.23 -21.90 -0.39
CA GLY A 113 4.76 -21.72 -1.76
C GLY A 113 3.69 -20.62 -1.88
N HIS A 114 2.74 -20.81 -2.80
CA HIS A 114 1.66 -19.85 -3.02
C HIS A 114 0.66 -19.80 -1.87
N ILE A 115 0.16 -18.61 -1.59
CA ILE A 115 -0.87 -18.37 -0.57
C ILE A 115 -2.12 -17.75 -1.18
N GLU A 116 -3.28 -18.17 -0.68
CA GLU A 116 -4.59 -17.58 -1.00
C GLU A 116 -5.07 -16.61 0.09
N MET A 117 -4.55 -16.76 1.30
CA MET A 117 -4.86 -15.93 2.47
C MET A 117 -3.57 -15.52 3.17
N MET A 118 -3.58 -14.34 3.78
CA MET A 118 -2.41 -13.84 4.49
C MET A 118 -2.25 -14.57 5.83
N ALA A 119 -1.28 -15.48 5.91
CA ALA A 119 -0.87 -16.07 7.17
C ALA A 119 -0.15 -15.01 8.03
N TYR A 120 -0.70 -14.71 9.21
CA TYR A 120 -0.17 -13.67 10.09
C TYR A 120 1.28 -13.92 10.51
N GLU A 121 1.63 -15.18 10.78
CA GLU A 121 3.00 -15.56 11.13
C GLU A 121 3.99 -15.34 9.99
N LEU A 122 3.57 -15.63 8.74
CA LEU A 122 4.40 -15.41 7.57
C LEU A 122 4.68 -13.92 7.39
N MET A 123 3.63 -13.09 7.45
CA MET A 123 3.75 -11.65 7.37
C MET A 123 4.70 -11.10 8.45
N LEU A 124 4.60 -11.55 9.71
CA LEU A 124 5.50 -11.08 10.78
C LEU A 124 6.97 -11.45 10.54
N LYS A 125 7.24 -12.56 9.85
CA LYS A 125 8.59 -13.02 9.55
C LYS A 125 9.20 -12.37 8.31
N THR A 126 8.38 -11.85 7.41
CA THR A 126 8.85 -11.43 6.08
C THR A 126 8.55 -9.98 5.74
N LEU A 127 7.46 -9.40 6.22
CA LEU A 127 7.06 -8.03 5.88
C LEU A 127 7.77 -7.00 6.77
N ASP A 128 8.36 -5.98 6.14
CA ASP A 128 8.86 -4.80 6.85
C ASP A 128 7.76 -3.72 6.89
N TYR A 129 7.42 -3.17 5.73
CA TYR A 129 6.34 -2.20 5.59
C TYR A 129 5.74 -2.20 4.18
N LEU A 130 4.59 -1.56 4.04
CA LEU A 130 3.99 -1.25 2.76
C LEU A 130 4.18 0.24 2.49
N GLU A 131 4.68 0.57 1.31
CA GLU A 131 4.83 1.94 0.85
C GLU A 131 3.69 2.28 -0.11
N ILE A 132 3.02 3.41 0.13
CA ILE A 132 1.91 3.87 -0.73
C ILE A 132 2.36 5.13 -1.47
N GLY A 133 2.37 5.03 -2.80
CA GLY A 133 2.65 6.14 -3.70
C GLY A 133 1.51 7.17 -3.73
N ALA A 134 1.82 8.37 -4.24
CA ALA A 134 0.83 9.43 -4.41
C ALA A 134 -0.27 9.08 -5.44
N ASP A 135 0.06 8.19 -6.37
CA ASP A 135 -0.79 7.59 -7.39
C ASP A 135 -1.59 6.37 -6.88
N TYR A 136 -1.55 6.11 -5.57
CA TYR A 136 -2.17 4.95 -4.92
C TYR A 136 -1.52 3.60 -5.27
N GLU A 137 -0.32 3.60 -5.86
CA GLU A 137 0.48 2.38 -6.02
C GLU A 137 0.91 1.85 -4.65
N VAL A 138 0.83 0.54 -4.45
CA VAL A 138 1.25 -0.12 -3.21
C VAL A 138 2.47 -0.98 -3.50
N LYS A 139 3.59 -0.66 -2.85
CA LYS A 139 4.84 -1.45 -2.90
C LYS A 139 5.00 -2.21 -1.60
N VAL A 140 5.36 -3.47 -1.71
CA VAL A 140 5.57 -4.33 -0.54
C VAL A 140 7.07 -4.46 -0.31
N ILE A 141 7.52 -4.08 0.88
CA ILE A 141 8.93 -4.11 1.26
C ILE A 141 9.11 -5.24 2.29
N PHE A 142 9.97 -6.18 1.95
CA PHE A 142 10.30 -7.32 2.78
C PHE A 142 11.53 -7.03 3.65
N LEU A 143 11.64 -7.74 4.78
CA LEU A 143 12.68 -7.54 5.80
C LEU A 143 14.10 -7.82 5.27
N ASP A 144 14.23 -8.67 4.27
CA ASP A 144 15.49 -8.94 3.56
C ASP A 144 15.92 -7.80 2.63
N GLY A 145 15.01 -6.85 2.37
CA GLY A 145 15.21 -5.69 1.50
C GLY A 145 14.58 -5.83 0.11
N THR A 146 13.98 -6.99 -0.21
CA THR A 146 13.32 -7.19 -1.51
C THR A 146 12.08 -6.31 -1.62
N LYS A 147 11.89 -5.74 -2.81
CA LYS A 147 10.79 -4.83 -3.13
C LYS A 147 9.98 -5.40 -4.28
N VAL A 148 8.66 -5.46 -4.11
CA VAL A 148 7.73 -6.06 -5.08
C VAL A 148 6.60 -5.12 -5.42
#